data_AF-A0AAW1MN81-F1
#
_entry.id   AF-A0AAW1MN81-F1
#
_cell.length_a   1.000
_cell.length_b   1.000
_cell.length_c   1.000
_cell.angle_alpha   90.00
_cell.angle_beta   90.00
_cell.angle_gamma   90.00
#
_symmetry.space_group_name_H-M   'P 1'
#
loop_
_entity.id
_entity.type
_entity.pdbx_description
1 polymer ?
#
loop_
_entity_poly.entity_id
_entity_poly.type
_entity_poly.pdbx_seq_one_letter_code
_entity_poly.pdbx_strand_id
1 'polypeptide(L)'
;MAAPSTKVTIPFCPLLQHITDNLKFPCPIYEVLDEAHNSVVVSVKTDCGPISYSYEGGPALTLADSCEKAAQRAVRDLMTKFGVVVEDITLNKRLALQQCADYYRLKSIALEKLETPVPTHTPRLTTSNLPIPKISVSVDYMSVLRTIYRHCKISSTPVETVEHSSGVYTSWMTITAPNQFPPGTCIFSDRCGDLVKAKNSLAKKAIEYLMPLYGIEIVDANYNPEADRYAAVACALERETYLTLRERVLGIIEEVKPSCLLVEGDCATPRSSPFQITAINSPPLPPKKRKNREASGSQSFVPAHPNGPPVFFKVPPSLDTVISRTKKGVP
;
A
#
# COMPACT_ATOMS: atom_id res chain seq x y z
N MET A 1 17.77 4.84 -7.02
CA MET A 1 17.15 4.70 -5.69
C MET A 1 15.74 5.25 -5.77
N ALA A 2 14.72 4.43 -5.54
CA ALA A 2 13.34 4.92 -5.47
C ALA A 2 13.18 5.78 -4.21
N ALA A 3 12.42 6.88 -4.29
CA ALA A 3 12.07 7.67 -3.11
C ALA A 3 11.33 6.78 -2.08
N PRO A 4 11.54 6.97 -0.78
CA PRO A 4 10.85 6.19 0.25
C PRO A 4 9.32 6.36 0.11
N SER A 5 8.59 5.25 0.14
CA SER A 5 7.13 5.27 0.10
C SER A 5 6.56 6.01 1.32
N THR A 6 5.54 6.83 1.10
CA THR A 6 4.83 7.48 2.20
C THR A 6 3.77 6.52 2.71
N LYS A 7 3.91 6.06 3.96
CA LYS A 7 2.92 5.16 4.57
C LYS A 7 1.71 5.95 5.06
N VAL A 8 0.52 5.50 4.68
CA VAL A 8 -0.76 6.05 5.14
C VAL A 8 -1.56 4.93 5.78
N THR A 9 -1.83 5.05 7.07
CA THR A 9 -2.60 4.07 7.84
C THR A 9 -4.09 4.37 7.72
N ILE A 10 -4.91 3.35 7.48
CA ILE A 10 -6.37 3.50 7.49
C ILE A 10 -6.85 3.75 8.92
N PRO A 11 -8.00 4.41 9.12
CA PRO A 11 -8.59 4.51 10.45
C PRO A 11 -9.15 3.14 10.88
N PHE A 12 -8.56 2.56 11.93
CA PHE A 12 -8.93 1.27 12.52
C PHE A 12 -10.04 1.38 13.56
N CYS A 13 -10.18 2.50 14.27
CA CYS A 13 -11.29 2.69 15.22
C CYS A 13 -12.68 2.48 14.56
N PRO A 14 -13.03 3.15 13.44
CA PRO A 14 -14.31 2.93 12.77
C PRO A 14 -14.41 1.53 12.15
N LEU A 15 -13.28 0.95 11.69
CA LEU A 15 -13.28 -0.42 11.18
C LEU A 15 -13.59 -1.43 12.30
N LEU A 16 -13.02 -1.25 13.49
CA LEU A 16 -13.32 -2.08 14.65
C LEU A 16 -14.80 -2.03 15.01
N GLN A 17 -15.38 -0.83 15.03
CA GLN A 17 -16.82 -0.65 15.28
C GLN A 17 -17.66 -1.39 14.23
N HIS A 18 -17.31 -1.25 12.94
CA HIS A 18 -18.01 -1.95 11.88
C HIS A 18 -17.90 -3.49 12.02
N ILE A 19 -16.74 -4.01 12.44
CA ILE A 19 -16.56 -5.44 12.72
C ILE A 19 -17.42 -5.89 13.90
N THR A 20 -17.43 -5.15 15.02
CA THR A 20 -18.25 -5.51 16.18
C THR A 20 -19.74 -5.47 15.88
N ASP A 21 -20.21 -4.51 15.08
CA ASP A 21 -21.62 -4.39 14.69
C ASP A 21 -22.08 -5.57 13.81
N ASN A 22 -21.18 -6.09 12.97
CA ASN A 22 -21.43 -7.29 12.16
C ASN A 22 -21.38 -8.58 12.99
N LEU A 23 -20.49 -8.63 13.99
CA LEU A 23 -20.42 -9.73 14.97
C LEU A 23 -21.55 -9.69 16.01
N LYS A 24 -22.35 -8.60 16.04
CA LYS A 24 -23.39 -8.30 17.03
C LYS A 24 -22.90 -8.03 18.44
N PHE A 25 -21.59 -7.82 18.60
CA PHE A 25 -20.99 -7.49 19.89
C PHE A 25 -21.36 -6.07 20.34
N PRO A 26 -21.31 -5.79 21.65
CA PRO A 26 -21.41 -4.43 22.18
C PRO A 26 -20.30 -3.53 21.61
N CYS A 27 -20.58 -2.23 21.56
CA CYS A 27 -19.60 -1.26 21.07
C CYS A 27 -18.26 -1.35 21.84
N PRO A 28 -17.11 -1.26 21.15
CA PRO A 28 -15.81 -1.23 21.79
C PRO A 28 -15.70 -0.06 22.77
N ILE A 29 -15.13 -0.32 23.96
CA ILE A 29 -14.93 0.69 24.99
C ILE A 29 -13.45 1.05 25.05
N TYR A 30 -13.12 2.34 24.96
CA TYR A 30 -11.76 2.84 25.07
C TYR A 30 -11.55 3.47 26.45
N GLU A 31 -10.47 3.08 27.13
CA GLU A 31 -10.12 3.57 28.46
C GLU A 31 -8.66 4.02 28.48
N VAL A 32 -8.38 5.14 29.14
CA VAL A 32 -7.01 5.63 29.32
C VAL A 32 -6.34 4.82 30.43
N LEU A 33 -5.25 4.14 30.10
CA LEU A 33 -4.43 3.40 31.06
C LEU A 33 -3.40 4.30 31.74
N ASP A 34 -2.80 5.20 30.96
CA ASP A 34 -1.74 6.08 31.42
C ASP A 34 -1.82 7.42 30.69
N GLU A 35 -2.24 8.46 31.41
CA GLU A 35 -2.35 9.83 30.89
C GLU A 35 -0.98 10.43 30.58
N ALA A 36 0.08 10.07 31.31
CA ALA A 36 1.40 10.65 31.12
C ALA A 36 2.04 10.18 29.79
N HIS A 37 1.69 8.99 29.34
CA HIS A 37 2.23 8.37 28.12
C HIS A 37 1.20 8.29 26.98
N ASN A 38 0.02 8.90 27.15
CA ASN A 38 -1.12 8.80 26.23
C ASN A 38 -1.45 7.35 25.85
N SER A 39 -1.46 6.43 26.82
CA SER A 39 -1.72 5.01 26.59
C SER A 39 -3.21 4.69 26.80
N VAL A 40 -3.81 4.04 25.81
CA VAL A 40 -5.23 3.64 25.79
C VAL A 40 -5.34 2.13 25.62
N VAL A 41 -6.32 1.53 26.29
CA VAL A 41 -6.79 0.17 26.05
C VAL A 41 -8.16 0.19 25.39
N VAL A 42 -8.40 -0.69 24.43
CA VAL A 42 -9.74 -0.97 23.91
C VAL A 42 -10.21 -2.33 24.41
N SER A 43 -11.43 -2.37 24.93
CA SER A 43 -12.09 -3.58 25.41
C SER A 43 -13.28 -3.93 24.51
N VAL A 44 -13.28 -5.17 24.01
CA VAL A 44 -14.35 -5.75 23.17
C VAL A 44 -15.01 -6.87 23.95
N LYS A 45 -16.27 -6.69 24.30
CA LYS A 45 -17.10 -7.73 24.94
C LYS A 45 -17.74 -8.61 23.88
N THR A 46 -18.00 -9.87 24.23
CA THR A 46 -18.75 -10.79 23.36
C THR A 46 -20.12 -11.09 23.96
N ASP A 47 -21.07 -11.45 23.11
CA ASP A 47 -22.42 -11.82 23.55
C ASP A 47 -22.46 -13.20 24.24
N CYS A 48 -21.40 -14.00 24.07
CA CYS A 48 -21.36 -15.40 24.51
C CYS A 48 -20.87 -15.59 25.96
N GLY A 49 -20.71 -14.53 26.76
CA GLY A 49 -20.37 -14.66 28.17
C GLY A 49 -19.64 -13.45 28.78
N PRO A 50 -19.05 -13.60 29.97
CA PRO A 50 -18.36 -12.51 30.67
C PRO A 50 -16.99 -12.15 30.07
N ILE A 51 -16.59 -12.84 28.99
CA ILE A 51 -15.26 -12.69 28.40
C ILE A 51 -15.19 -11.34 27.66
N SER A 52 -14.26 -10.51 28.12
CA SER A 52 -13.85 -9.25 27.48
C SER A 52 -12.44 -9.43 26.96
N TYR A 53 -12.21 -9.08 25.70
CA TYR A 53 -10.87 -8.99 25.13
C TYR A 53 -10.36 -7.57 25.23
N SER A 54 -9.18 -7.38 25.80
CA SER A 54 -8.58 -6.06 25.97
C SER A 54 -7.28 -5.97 25.17
N TYR A 55 -7.10 -4.87 24.45
CA TYR A 55 -5.97 -4.62 23.57
C TYR A 55 -5.38 -3.26 23.87
N GLU A 56 -4.12 -3.23 24.29
CA GLU A 56 -3.44 -1.98 24.61
C GLU A 56 -2.84 -1.36 23.35
N GLY A 57 -2.96 -0.05 23.19
CA GLY A 57 -2.30 0.72 22.12
C GLY A 57 -0.85 1.06 22.46
N GLY A 58 -0.52 1.07 23.76
CA GLY A 58 0.78 1.46 24.30
C GLY A 58 1.05 2.97 24.17
N PRO A 59 2.25 3.43 24.60
CA PRO A 59 2.61 4.84 24.55
C PRO A 59 2.52 5.46 23.15
N ALA A 60 2.03 6.70 23.07
CA ALA A 60 1.85 7.42 21.81
C ALA A 60 2.00 8.94 21.96
N LEU A 61 2.12 9.63 20.82
CA LEU A 61 2.21 11.11 20.79
C LEU A 61 0.88 11.75 21.18
N THR A 62 -0.23 11.12 20.80
CA THR A 62 -1.58 11.55 21.14
C THR A 62 -2.42 10.35 21.59
N LEU A 63 -3.48 10.61 22.37
CA LEU A 63 -4.44 9.57 22.74
C LEU A 63 -5.09 8.92 21.51
N ALA A 64 -5.37 9.72 20.47
CA ALA A 64 -5.94 9.22 19.22
C ALA A 64 -5.03 8.19 18.54
N ASP A 65 -3.72 8.43 18.50
CA ASP A 65 -2.77 7.47 17.94
C ASP A 65 -2.72 6.17 18.75
N SER A 66 -2.81 6.24 20.08
CA SER A 66 -2.91 5.04 20.91
C SER A 66 -4.24 4.30 20.69
N CYS A 67 -5.36 5.01 20.53
CA CYS A 67 -6.64 4.39 20.18
C CYS A 67 -6.54 3.61 18.86
N GLU A 68 -5.94 4.21 17.83
CA GLU A 68 -5.77 3.56 16.52
C GLU A 68 -4.87 2.32 16.60
N LYS A 69 -3.78 2.37 17.38
CA LYS A 69 -2.93 1.18 17.62
C LYS A 69 -3.68 0.07 18.37
N ALA A 70 -4.45 0.42 19.39
CA ALA A 70 -5.27 -0.51 20.16
C ALA A 70 -6.32 -1.17 19.26
N ALA A 71 -7.01 -0.35 18.45
CA ALA A 71 -8.01 -0.79 17.50
C ALA A 71 -7.42 -1.69 16.41
N GLN A 72 -6.24 -1.35 15.87
CA GLN A 72 -5.55 -2.19 14.88
C GLN A 72 -5.25 -3.59 15.42
N ARG A 73 -4.78 -3.70 16.66
CA ARG A 73 -4.55 -5.00 17.32
C ARG A 73 -5.85 -5.77 17.50
N ALA A 74 -6.90 -5.10 17.97
CA ALA A 74 -8.23 -5.70 18.12
C ALA A 74 -8.78 -6.22 16.77
N VAL A 75 -8.71 -5.41 15.70
CA VAL A 75 -9.18 -5.80 14.36
C VAL A 75 -8.49 -7.07 13.88
N ARG A 76 -7.16 -7.15 13.97
CA ARG A 76 -6.40 -8.33 13.52
C ARG A 76 -6.73 -9.60 14.32
N ASP A 77 -6.89 -9.46 15.63
CA ASP A 77 -7.25 -10.58 16.49
C ASP A 77 -8.69 -11.05 16.21
N LEU A 78 -9.65 -10.13 16.04
CA LEU A 78 -11.03 -10.48 15.70
C LEU A 78 -11.16 -11.13 14.32
N MET A 79 -10.41 -10.65 13.32
CA MET A 79 -10.31 -11.29 12.00
C MET A 79 -9.88 -12.75 12.12
N THR A 80 -8.86 -13.01 12.95
CA THR A 80 -8.31 -14.36 13.14
C THR A 80 -9.25 -15.24 13.94
N LYS A 81 -9.77 -14.76 15.08
CA LYS A 81 -10.61 -15.54 16.01
C LYS A 81 -11.99 -15.87 15.46
N PHE A 82 -12.61 -14.92 14.75
CA PHE A 82 -13.99 -15.04 14.28
C PHE A 82 -14.09 -15.28 12.77
N GLY A 83 -12.96 -15.38 12.06
CA GLY A 83 -12.93 -15.58 10.61
C GLY A 83 -13.57 -14.43 9.84
N VAL A 84 -13.45 -13.20 10.35
CA VAL A 84 -13.94 -11.99 9.67
C VAL A 84 -13.00 -11.67 8.52
N VAL A 85 -13.55 -11.54 7.33
CA VAL A 85 -12.81 -11.07 6.16
C VAL A 85 -13.04 -9.57 6.03
N VAL A 86 -11.94 -8.82 5.98
CA VAL A 86 -12.00 -7.38 5.70
C VAL A 86 -11.67 -7.14 4.23
N GLU A 87 -12.61 -6.57 3.49
CA GLU A 87 -12.44 -6.17 2.09
C GLU A 87 -11.74 -4.81 2.02
N ASP A 88 -10.40 -4.85 1.93
CA ASP A 88 -9.54 -3.68 1.81
C ASP A 88 -8.67 -3.69 0.54
N ILE A 89 -7.75 -2.74 0.43
CA ILE A 89 -6.94 -2.51 -0.76
C ILE A 89 -5.94 -3.65 -0.94
N THR A 90 -5.30 -4.06 0.16
CA THR A 90 -4.32 -5.14 0.16
C THR A 90 -4.96 -6.47 -0.24
N LEU A 91 -6.13 -6.82 0.31
CA LEU A 91 -6.84 -8.04 -0.08
C LEU A 91 -7.22 -8.02 -1.57
N ASN A 92 -7.78 -6.90 -2.04
CA ASN A 92 -8.16 -6.73 -3.45
C ASN A 92 -6.95 -6.89 -4.39
N LYS A 93 -5.81 -6.30 -4.04
CA LYS A 93 -4.56 -6.44 -4.79
C LYS A 93 -4.10 -7.90 -4.86
N ARG A 94 -4.14 -8.63 -3.74
CA ARG A 94 -3.78 -10.06 -3.72
C ARG A 94 -4.71 -10.91 -4.57
N LEU A 95 -6.02 -10.68 -4.47
CA LEU A 95 -7.00 -11.39 -5.29
C LEU A 95 -6.79 -11.12 -6.78
N ALA A 96 -6.51 -9.87 -7.17
CA ALA A 96 -6.21 -9.53 -8.55
C ALA A 96 -4.94 -10.23 -9.07
N LEU A 97 -3.87 -10.28 -8.27
CA LEU A 97 -2.64 -11.00 -8.60
C LEU A 97 -2.88 -12.50 -8.74
N GLN A 98 -3.66 -13.09 -7.84
CA GLN A 98 -4.03 -14.50 -7.91
C GLN A 98 -4.83 -14.82 -9.18
N GLN A 99 -5.86 -14.01 -9.47
CA GLN A 99 -6.66 -14.16 -10.70
C GLN A 99 -5.80 -14.03 -11.96
N CYS A 100 -4.83 -13.12 -11.95
CA CYS A 100 -3.88 -12.94 -13.05
C CYS A 100 -3.00 -14.18 -13.24
N ALA A 101 -2.46 -14.73 -12.14
CA ALA A 101 -1.70 -15.98 -12.14
C ALA A 101 -2.52 -17.15 -12.72
N ASP A 102 -3.76 -17.34 -12.24
CA ASP A 102 -4.68 -18.37 -12.71
C ASP A 102 -4.97 -18.25 -14.22
N TYR A 103 -5.11 -17.01 -14.71
CA TYR A 103 -5.33 -16.74 -16.13
C TYR A 103 -4.11 -17.08 -17.00
N TYR A 104 -2.90 -16.75 -16.55
CA TYR A 104 -1.67 -17.14 -17.25
C TYR A 104 -1.49 -18.66 -17.27
N ARG A 105 -1.81 -19.34 -16.17
CA ARG A 105 -1.79 -20.80 -16.09
C ARG A 105 -2.76 -21.43 -17.09
N LEU A 106 -3.99 -20.92 -17.19
CA LEU A 106 -4.96 -21.39 -18.19
C LEU A 106 -4.47 -21.21 -19.62
N LYS A 107 -3.88 -20.06 -19.92
CA LYS A 107 -3.31 -19.80 -21.25
C LYS A 107 -2.18 -20.78 -21.58
N SER A 108 -1.36 -21.12 -20.58
CA SER A 108 -0.30 -22.10 -20.76
C SER A 108 -0.85 -23.49 -21.07
N ILE A 109 -1.85 -23.96 -20.31
CA ILE A 109 -2.54 -25.23 -20.58
C ILE A 109 -3.15 -25.26 -21.99
N ALA A 110 -3.71 -24.13 -22.45
CA ALA A 110 -4.27 -24.04 -23.80
C ALA A 110 -3.19 -24.15 -24.89
N LEU A 111 -1.99 -23.60 -24.67
CA LEU A 111 -0.86 -23.70 -25.59
C LEU A 111 -0.23 -25.10 -25.60
N GLU A 112 -0.08 -25.75 -24.44
CA GLU A 112 0.45 -27.12 -24.35
C GLU A 112 -0.41 -28.13 -25.14
N LYS A 113 -1.73 -27.92 -25.16
CA LYS A 113 -2.67 -28.71 -25.97
C LYS A 113 -2.47 -28.56 -27.48
N LEU A 114 -1.83 -27.47 -27.94
CA LEU A 114 -1.48 -27.30 -29.36
C LEU A 114 -0.23 -28.12 -29.73
N GLU A 115 0.72 -28.27 -28.80
CA GLU A 115 1.93 -29.09 -29.02
C GLU A 115 1.67 -30.59 -28.83
N THR A 116 0.77 -30.95 -27.92
CA THR A 116 0.44 -32.35 -27.62
C THR A 116 -1.06 -32.60 -27.80
N PRO A 117 -1.48 -33.37 -28.83
CA PRO A 117 -2.90 -33.69 -29.05
C PRO A 117 -3.44 -34.73 -28.06
N VAL A 118 -2.66 -35.12 -27.04
CA VAL A 118 -3.10 -36.05 -26.01
C VAL A 118 -4.05 -35.30 -25.06
N PRO A 119 -5.17 -35.91 -24.61
CA PRO A 119 -6.10 -35.26 -23.72
C PRO A 119 -5.46 -35.08 -22.33
N THR A 120 -4.74 -34.00 -22.12
CA THR A 120 -4.34 -33.59 -20.77
C THR A 120 -5.60 -33.13 -20.07
N HIS A 121 -5.97 -33.81 -18.99
CA HIS A 121 -7.08 -33.40 -18.13
C HIS A 121 -6.92 -31.91 -17.81
N THR A 122 -7.77 -31.08 -18.40
CA THR A 122 -7.79 -29.65 -18.08
C THR A 122 -8.07 -29.55 -16.59
N PRO A 123 -7.15 -29.03 -15.77
CA PRO A 123 -7.48 -28.72 -14.40
C PRO A 123 -8.67 -27.78 -14.46
N ARG A 124 -9.83 -28.20 -13.93
CA ARG A 124 -10.88 -27.24 -13.63
C ARG A 124 -10.25 -26.26 -12.65
N LEU A 125 -10.15 -25.00 -13.04
CA LEU A 125 -9.99 -23.94 -12.05
C LEU A 125 -11.18 -24.08 -11.11
N THR A 126 -10.93 -24.61 -9.93
CA THR A 126 -11.76 -24.24 -8.79
C THR A 126 -11.53 -22.75 -8.63
N THR A 127 -12.49 -21.94 -9.11
CA THR A 127 -12.70 -20.58 -8.60
C THR A 127 -12.42 -20.67 -7.11
N SER A 128 -11.38 -19.96 -6.65
CA SER A 128 -10.76 -20.17 -5.34
C SER A 128 -11.75 -20.79 -4.36
N ASN A 129 -11.53 -22.02 -3.92
CA ASN A 129 -12.31 -22.67 -2.86
C ASN A 129 -12.02 -21.97 -1.52
N LEU A 130 -11.99 -20.64 -1.51
CA LEU A 130 -12.03 -19.85 -0.31
C LEU A 130 -13.41 -20.13 0.27
N PRO A 131 -13.48 -20.73 1.48
CA PRO A 131 -14.75 -20.88 2.15
C PRO A 131 -15.42 -19.50 2.18
N ILE A 132 -16.68 -19.44 1.72
CA ILE A 132 -17.44 -18.19 1.76
C ILE A 132 -17.34 -17.67 3.19
N PRO A 133 -16.77 -16.48 3.40
CA PRO A 133 -16.55 -15.99 4.74
C PRO A 133 -17.91 -15.83 5.43
N LYS A 134 -17.99 -16.27 6.68
CA LYS A 134 -19.21 -16.15 7.47
C LYS A 134 -19.60 -14.67 7.67
N ILE A 135 -18.61 -13.78 7.68
CA ILE A 135 -18.76 -12.33 7.82
C ILE A 135 -17.73 -11.63 6.92
N SER A 136 -18.20 -10.74 6.04
CA SER A 136 -17.35 -9.85 5.25
C SER A 136 -17.64 -8.39 5.61
N VAL A 137 -16.60 -7.60 5.81
CA VAL A 137 -16.67 -6.18 6.20
C VAL A 137 -15.84 -5.34 5.23
N SER A 138 -16.44 -4.33 4.62
CA SER A 138 -15.72 -3.41 3.74
C SER A 138 -15.20 -2.18 4.49
N VAL A 139 -14.01 -1.70 4.10
CA VAL A 139 -13.44 -0.46 4.62
C VAL A 139 -14.21 0.75 4.08
N ASP A 140 -14.37 1.80 4.88
CA ASP A 140 -14.86 3.10 4.40
C ASP A 140 -13.78 3.82 3.58
N TYR A 141 -13.78 3.55 2.27
CA TYR A 141 -12.83 4.14 1.33
C TYR A 141 -12.94 5.67 1.26
N MET A 142 -14.12 6.26 1.52
CA MET A 142 -14.26 7.71 1.60
C MET A 142 -13.47 8.29 2.79
N SER A 143 -13.40 7.57 3.90
CA SER A 143 -12.57 7.96 5.05
C SER A 143 -11.08 7.82 4.75
N VAL A 144 -10.68 6.72 4.11
CA VAL A 144 -9.29 6.51 3.68
C VAL A 144 -8.83 7.61 2.71
N LEU A 145 -9.67 7.97 1.73
CA LEU A 145 -9.38 9.05 0.78
C LEU A 145 -9.20 10.41 1.49
N ARG A 146 -10.04 10.71 2.49
CA ARG A 146 -9.89 11.92 3.32
C ARG A 146 -8.55 11.93 4.06
N THR A 147 -8.10 10.79 4.58
CA THR A 147 -6.77 10.68 5.21
C THR A 147 -5.65 10.95 4.20
N ILE A 148 -5.74 10.40 2.99
CA ILE A 148 -4.76 10.63 1.93
C ILE A 148 -4.69 12.11 1.53
N TYR A 149 -5.82 12.80 1.39
CA TYR A 149 -5.83 14.22 1.04
C TYR A 149 -5.12 15.09 2.08
N ARG A 150 -5.28 14.77 3.37
CA ARG A 150 -4.57 15.46 4.45
C ARG A 150 -3.05 15.26 4.39
N HIS A 151 -2.60 14.09 3.94
CA HIS A 151 -1.18 13.78 3.80
C HIS A 151 -0.53 14.37 2.54
N CYS A 152 -1.21 14.32 1.40
CA CYS A 152 -0.57 14.55 0.10
C CYS A 152 -0.78 15.95 -0.49
N LYS A 153 -1.46 16.87 0.22
CA LYS A 153 -1.77 18.25 -0.24
C LYS A 153 -2.42 18.27 -1.63
N ILE A 154 -3.33 17.32 -1.87
CA ILE A 154 -4.10 17.20 -3.12
C ILE A 154 -5.36 18.08 -3.02
N SER A 155 -5.80 18.65 -4.13
CA SER A 155 -7.13 19.27 -4.23
C SER A 155 -8.06 18.44 -5.10
N SER A 156 -9.36 18.51 -4.82
CA SER A 156 -10.38 17.90 -5.67
C SER A 156 -11.63 18.76 -5.74
N THR A 157 -12.44 18.54 -6.77
CA THR A 157 -13.83 19.02 -6.77
C THR A 157 -14.63 18.26 -5.71
N PRO A 158 -15.78 18.81 -5.28
CA PRO A 158 -16.78 18.03 -4.55
C PRO A 158 -17.19 16.76 -5.31
N VAL A 159 -17.64 15.75 -4.58
CA VAL A 159 -18.21 14.54 -5.18
C VAL A 159 -19.59 14.87 -5.74
N GLU A 160 -19.72 14.77 -7.05
CA GLU A 160 -20.99 14.88 -7.75
C GLU A 160 -21.59 13.50 -7.95
N THR A 161 -22.92 13.40 -8.06
CA THR A 161 -23.59 12.11 -8.25
C THR A 161 -24.85 12.28 -9.08
N VAL A 162 -25.06 11.36 -10.02
CA VAL A 162 -26.26 11.26 -10.84
C VAL A 162 -26.94 9.92 -10.57
N GLU A 163 -28.26 9.96 -10.49
CA GLU A 163 -29.11 8.77 -10.54
C GLU A 163 -29.58 8.57 -11.99
N HIS A 164 -29.29 7.41 -12.58
CA HIS A 164 -29.64 7.11 -13.98
C HIS A 164 -31.07 6.61 -14.13
N SER A 165 -31.48 5.78 -13.18
CA SER A 165 -32.76 5.09 -13.07
C SER A 165 -32.99 4.77 -11.59
N SER A 166 -34.22 4.46 -11.17
CA SER A 166 -34.57 4.23 -9.77
C SER A 166 -33.59 3.31 -9.05
N GLY A 167 -32.75 3.89 -8.18
CA GLY A 167 -31.76 3.19 -7.37
C GLY A 167 -30.41 2.92 -8.02
N VAL A 168 -30.10 3.44 -9.22
CA VAL A 168 -28.79 3.26 -9.88
C VAL A 168 -28.01 4.56 -9.94
N TYR A 169 -26.89 4.60 -9.22
CA TYR A 169 -26.08 5.80 -9.01
C TYR A 169 -24.72 5.71 -9.68
N THR A 170 -24.20 6.87 -10.11
CA THR A 170 -22.80 7.05 -10.49
C THR A 170 -22.28 8.35 -9.90
N SER A 171 -21.17 8.27 -9.18
CA SER A 171 -20.50 9.40 -8.56
C SER A 171 -19.20 9.73 -9.29
N TRP A 172 -18.80 10.98 -9.32
CA TRP A 172 -17.52 11.39 -9.89
C TRP A 172 -16.90 12.57 -9.15
N MET A 173 -15.59 12.77 -9.34
CA MET A 173 -14.86 13.94 -8.90
C MET A 173 -13.63 14.17 -9.78
N THR A 174 -13.13 15.41 -9.81
CA THR A 174 -11.87 15.75 -10.48
C THR A 174 -10.77 15.96 -9.44
N ILE A 175 -9.68 15.22 -9.56
CA ILE A 175 -8.50 15.33 -8.70
C ILE A 175 -7.46 16.19 -9.41
N THR A 176 -6.94 17.22 -8.73
CA THR A 176 -5.87 18.08 -9.24
C THR A 176 -4.61 17.88 -8.40
N ALA A 177 -3.55 17.40 -9.06
CA ALA A 177 -2.24 17.19 -8.46
C ALA A 177 -1.25 18.28 -8.91
N PRO A 178 -0.33 18.75 -8.03
CA PRO A 178 0.77 19.61 -8.45
C PRO A 178 1.60 18.91 -9.53
N ASN A 179 2.00 19.65 -10.56
CA ASN A 179 2.85 19.16 -11.67
C ASN A 179 2.20 18.14 -12.62
N GLN A 180 0.87 17.99 -12.60
CA GLN A 180 0.18 17.16 -13.58
C GLN A 180 -0.23 17.97 -14.83
N PHE A 181 0.05 17.41 -16.02
CA PHE A 181 -0.44 17.94 -17.30
C PHE A 181 -1.11 16.82 -18.11
N PRO A 182 -2.37 16.98 -18.54
CA PRO A 182 -3.27 18.11 -18.32
C PRO A 182 -3.67 18.28 -16.84
N PRO A 183 -4.06 19.48 -16.42
CA PRO A 183 -4.50 19.71 -15.05
C PRO A 183 -5.85 19.02 -14.81
N GLY A 184 -5.88 18.14 -13.81
CA GLY A 184 -7.11 17.48 -13.39
C GLY A 184 -7.33 16.13 -14.05
N THR A 185 -7.56 15.10 -13.23
CA THR A 185 -8.04 13.79 -13.68
C THR A 185 -9.42 13.54 -13.12
N CYS A 186 -10.41 13.32 -13.99
CA CYS A 186 -11.75 12.95 -13.59
C CYS A 186 -11.84 11.45 -13.30
N ILE A 187 -12.32 11.09 -12.11
CA ILE A 187 -12.51 9.71 -11.67
C ILE A 187 -14.01 9.45 -11.55
N PHE A 188 -14.47 8.31 -12.07
CA PHE A 188 -15.87 7.88 -12.04
C PHE A 188 -16.02 6.59 -11.25
N SER A 189 -17.06 6.52 -10.42
CA SER A 189 -17.47 5.27 -9.77
C SER A 189 -17.97 4.26 -10.79
N ASP A 190 -18.10 3.01 -10.35
CA ASP A 190 -18.96 2.04 -11.03
C ASP A 190 -20.44 2.46 -10.91
N ARG A 191 -21.29 1.87 -11.75
CA ARG A 191 -22.75 2.01 -11.60
C ARG A 191 -23.19 1.12 -10.44
N CYS A 192 -23.73 1.72 -9.38
CA CYS A 192 -24.08 0.99 -8.15
C CYS A 192 -25.56 1.14 -7.81
N GLY A 193 -26.14 0.08 -7.23
CA GLY A 193 -27.53 0.08 -6.72
C GLY A 193 -27.78 0.90 -5.45
N ASP A 194 -26.77 1.64 -4.99
CA ASP A 194 -26.76 2.37 -3.72
C ASP A 194 -25.78 3.55 -3.82
N LEU A 195 -26.19 4.73 -3.36
CA LEU A 195 -25.39 5.95 -3.30
C LEU A 195 -24.11 5.76 -2.48
N VAL A 196 -24.19 5.06 -1.35
CA VAL A 196 -23.03 4.81 -0.47
C VAL A 196 -22.00 3.94 -1.19
N LYS A 197 -22.46 2.92 -1.92
CA LYS A 197 -21.59 2.06 -2.74
C LYS A 197 -20.97 2.81 -3.90
N ALA A 198 -21.72 3.69 -4.58
CA ALA A 198 -21.19 4.53 -5.65
C ALA A 198 -20.05 5.44 -5.14
N LYS A 199 -20.24 6.10 -3.99
CA LYS A 199 -19.20 6.93 -3.36
C LYS A 199 -17.99 6.12 -2.92
N ASN A 200 -18.18 4.94 -2.33
CA ASN A 200 -17.07 4.07 -1.95
C ASN A 200 -16.30 3.54 -3.18
N SER A 201 -16.99 3.17 -4.27
CA SER A 201 -16.35 2.79 -5.54
C SER A 201 -15.53 3.95 -6.13
N LEU A 202 -16.08 5.18 -6.12
CA LEU A 202 -15.36 6.39 -6.52
C LEU A 202 -14.08 6.57 -5.69
N ALA A 203 -14.19 6.49 -4.37
CA ALA A 203 -13.05 6.68 -3.47
C ALA A 203 -11.99 5.60 -3.67
N LYS A 204 -12.38 4.33 -3.82
CA LYS A 204 -11.45 3.24 -4.09
C LYS A 204 -10.62 3.51 -5.35
N LYS A 205 -11.28 3.86 -6.47
CA LYS A 205 -10.59 4.18 -7.73
C LYS A 205 -9.68 5.41 -7.62
N ALA A 206 -10.11 6.42 -6.87
CA ALA A 206 -9.30 7.60 -6.61
C ALA A 206 -8.05 7.27 -5.79
N ILE A 207 -8.18 6.41 -4.79
CA ILE A 207 -7.04 5.94 -3.99
C ILE A 207 -6.07 5.15 -4.87
N GLU A 208 -6.56 4.20 -5.67
CA GLU A 208 -5.75 3.41 -6.61
C GLU A 208 -5.00 4.29 -7.62
N TYR A 209 -5.61 5.40 -8.05
CA TYR A 209 -4.97 6.41 -8.90
C TYR A 209 -3.86 7.19 -8.17
N LEU A 210 -4.10 7.58 -6.92
CA LEU A 210 -3.17 8.39 -6.13
C LEU A 210 -1.96 7.61 -5.60
N MET A 211 -2.13 6.33 -5.30
CA MET A 211 -1.09 5.47 -4.75
C MET A 211 0.21 5.50 -5.56
N PRO A 212 0.21 5.17 -6.88
CA PRO A 212 1.42 5.23 -7.69
C PRO A 212 1.90 6.67 -7.93
N LEU A 213 0.99 7.64 -8.03
CA LEU A 213 1.33 9.03 -8.34
C LEU A 213 2.15 9.69 -7.22
N TYR A 214 1.88 9.34 -5.97
CA TYR A 214 2.54 9.91 -4.79
C TYR A 214 3.43 8.91 -4.04
N GLY A 215 3.59 7.69 -4.56
CA GLY A 215 4.33 6.62 -3.88
C GLY A 215 3.73 6.28 -2.51
N ILE A 216 2.40 6.26 -2.39
CA ILE A 216 1.69 5.98 -1.15
C ILE A 216 1.59 4.47 -0.95
N GLU A 217 1.93 4.04 0.26
CA GLU A 217 1.74 2.68 0.72
C GLU A 217 0.67 2.66 1.81
N ILE A 218 -0.42 1.93 1.60
CA ILE A 218 -1.55 1.91 2.54
C ILE A 218 -1.37 0.79 3.55
N VAL A 219 -1.43 1.13 4.83
CA VAL A 219 -1.41 0.18 5.95
C VAL A 219 -2.86 -0.07 6.36
N ASP A 220 -3.47 -1.08 5.78
CA ASP A 220 -4.83 -1.56 6.08
C ASP A 220 -4.83 -2.83 6.95
N ALA A 221 -6.01 -3.45 7.11
CA ALA A 221 -6.19 -4.57 8.02
C ALA A 221 -5.44 -5.82 7.55
N ASN A 222 -5.43 -6.06 6.25
CA ASN A 222 -4.71 -7.16 5.64
C ASN A 222 -3.23 -6.85 5.39
N TYR A 223 -2.75 -5.62 5.57
CA TYR A 223 -1.36 -5.23 5.27
C TYR A 223 -0.31 -6.25 5.77
N ASN A 224 0.35 -6.89 4.81
CA ASN A 224 1.42 -7.85 5.03
C ASN A 224 2.38 -7.80 3.83
N PRO A 225 3.48 -7.03 3.93
CA PRO A 225 4.37 -6.78 2.81
C PRO A 225 5.06 -8.04 2.27
N GLU A 226 5.31 -9.03 3.13
CA GLU A 226 5.90 -10.30 2.73
C GLU A 226 4.93 -11.12 1.88
N ALA A 227 3.68 -11.25 2.34
CA ALA A 227 2.63 -11.95 1.60
C ALA A 227 2.31 -11.26 0.27
N ASP A 228 2.31 -9.93 0.24
CA ASP A 228 2.06 -9.15 -0.97
C ASP A 228 3.19 -9.31 -1.99
N ARG A 229 4.45 -9.35 -1.53
CA ARG A 229 5.61 -9.65 -2.39
C ARG A 229 5.51 -11.06 -2.96
N TYR A 230 5.16 -12.05 -2.14
CA TYR A 230 5.00 -13.43 -2.59
C TYR A 230 3.91 -13.55 -3.67
N ALA A 231 2.73 -12.94 -3.46
CA ALA A 231 1.66 -12.95 -4.45
C ALA A 231 2.07 -12.31 -5.78
N ALA A 232 2.85 -11.23 -5.74
CA ALA A 232 3.35 -10.57 -6.93
C ALA A 232 4.40 -11.42 -7.68
N VAL A 233 5.30 -12.08 -6.94
CA VAL A 233 6.28 -13.03 -7.51
C VAL A 233 5.58 -14.22 -8.15
N ALA A 234 4.61 -14.83 -7.47
CA ALA A 234 3.85 -15.98 -8.01
C ALA A 234 3.15 -15.62 -9.33
N CYS A 235 2.48 -14.46 -9.38
CA CYS A 235 1.87 -13.98 -10.61
C CYS A 235 2.88 -13.72 -11.73
N ALA A 236 4.05 -13.16 -11.40
CA ALA A 236 5.10 -12.92 -12.39
C ALA A 236 5.67 -14.22 -12.96
N LEU A 237 5.89 -15.24 -12.13
CA LEU A 237 6.39 -16.55 -12.56
C LEU A 237 5.42 -17.25 -13.52
N GLU A 238 4.11 -17.23 -13.23
CA GLU A 238 3.09 -17.77 -14.15
C GLU A 238 3.08 -17.02 -15.50
N ARG A 239 3.24 -15.69 -15.45
CA ARG A 239 3.37 -14.87 -16.67
C ARG A 239 4.58 -15.27 -17.50
N GLU A 240 5.76 -15.39 -16.89
CA GLU A 240 6.99 -15.74 -17.60
C GLU A 240 6.94 -17.16 -18.17
N THR A 241 6.35 -18.10 -17.43
CA THR A 241 6.09 -19.46 -17.91
C THR A 241 5.22 -19.44 -19.17
N TYR A 242 4.10 -18.70 -19.13
CA TYR A 242 3.23 -18.53 -20.29
C TYR A 242 3.95 -17.90 -21.49
N LEU A 243 4.71 -16.83 -21.28
CA LEU A 243 5.43 -16.16 -22.36
C LEU A 243 6.44 -17.09 -23.01
N THR A 244 7.28 -17.76 -22.21
CA THR A 244 8.28 -18.74 -22.69
C THR A 244 7.62 -19.84 -23.53
N LEU A 245 6.49 -20.36 -23.05
CA LEU A 245 5.73 -21.37 -23.76
C LEU A 245 5.14 -20.83 -25.08
N ARG A 246 4.62 -19.61 -25.08
CA ARG A 246 4.07 -18.95 -26.26
C ARG A 246 5.15 -18.75 -27.34
N GLU A 247 6.36 -18.35 -26.96
CA GLU A 247 7.47 -18.22 -27.91
C GLU A 247 7.83 -19.56 -28.53
N ARG A 248 7.89 -20.62 -27.71
CA ARG A 248 8.16 -21.99 -28.17
C ARG A 248 7.09 -22.51 -29.13
N VAL A 249 5.82 -22.40 -28.76
CA VAL A 249 4.69 -23.01 -29.49
C VAL A 249 4.37 -22.23 -30.77
N LEU A 250 4.44 -20.90 -30.73
CA LEU A 250 4.03 -20.04 -31.85
C LEU A 250 5.20 -19.51 -32.67
N GLY A 251 6.44 -19.70 -32.23
CA GLY A 251 7.64 -19.16 -32.88
C GLY A 251 7.71 -17.62 -32.86
N ILE A 252 6.91 -16.98 -32.02
CA ILE A 252 6.89 -15.51 -31.86
C ILE A 252 7.94 -15.16 -30.81
N ILE A 253 9.03 -14.52 -31.22
CA ILE A 253 10.00 -13.95 -30.29
C ILE A 253 9.49 -12.56 -29.90
N GLU A 254 9.03 -12.39 -28.66
CA GLU A 254 8.72 -11.07 -28.13
C GLU A 254 9.95 -10.56 -27.36
N GLU A 255 10.14 -9.24 -27.30
CA GLU A 255 11.18 -8.67 -26.45
C GLU A 255 10.76 -8.87 -24.98
N VAL A 256 11.13 -10.01 -24.40
CA VAL A 256 10.80 -10.36 -23.01
C VAL A 256 11.55 -9.40 -22.10
N LYS A 257 10.86 -8.37 -21.63
CA LYS A 257 11.32 -7.62 -20.46
C LYS A 257 11.05 -8.49 -19.23
N PRO A 258 12.09 -9.03 -18.56
CA PRO A 258 11.90 -9.80 -17.35
C PRO A 258 11.11 -8.96 -16.34
N SER A 259 10.25 -9.61 -15.56
CA SER A 259 9.50 -8.89 -14.54
C SER A 259 10.48 -8.15 -13.63
N CYS A 260 10.27 -6.85 -13.38
CA CYS A 260 11.10 -6.07 -12.45
C CYS A 260 11.17 -6.68 -11.03
N LEU A 261 10.32 -7.67 -10.74
CA LEU A 261 10.29 -8.43 -9.48
C LEU A 261 11.23 -9.66 -9.47
N LEU A 262 11.67 -10.12 -10.63
CA LEU A 262 12.58 -11.26 -10.84
C LEU A 262 13.98 -10.83 -11.26
N VAL A 263 14.17 -9.54 -11.52
CA VAL A 263 15.51 -8.94 -11.54
C VAL A 263 15.99 -8.85 -10.08
N GLU A 264 16.52 -9.96 -9.56
CA GLU A 264 17.56 -9.83 -8.54
C GLU A 264 18.57 -8.84 -9.09
N GLY A 265 18.71 -7.70 -8.40
CA GLY A 265 19.66 -6.67 -8.80
C GLY A 265 20.98 -7.35 -9.11
N ASP A 266 21.42 -7.21 -10.36
CA ASP A 266 22.56 -7.92 -10.91
C ASP A 266 23.65 -8.01 -9.84
N CYS A 267 23.97 -9.23 -9.40
CA CYS A 267 25.28 -9.48 -8.85
C CYS A 267 26.25 -9.13 -9.97
N ALA A 268 26.68 -7.87 -10.01
CA ALA A 268 27.68 -7.36 -10.92
C ALA A 268 28.97 -8.10 -10.58
N THR A 269 29.14 -9.28 -11.17
CA THR A 269 30.43 -9.93 -11.20
C THR A 269 31.33 -9.04 -12.05
N PRO A 270 32.63 -8.86 -11.71
CA PRO A 270 33.54 -7.91 -12.37
C PRO A 270 33.83 -8.17 -13.87
N ARG A 271 33.04 -9.04 -14.52
CA ARG A 271 33.19 -9.49 -15.90
C ARG A 271 32.03 -9.12 -16.83
N SER A 272 30.97 -8.47 -16.33
CA SER A 272 29.90 -7.99 -17.22
C SER A 272 30.39 -6.80 -18.06
N SER A 273 30.00 -6.75 -19.34
CA SER A 273 30.58 -5.84 -20.34
C SER A 273 30.54 -4.34 -20.01
N PRO A 274 29.62 -3.78 -19.19
CA PRO A 274 29.68 -2.37 -18.82
C PRO A 274 30.72 -2.06 -17.73
N PHE A 275 31.30 -3.05 -17.06
CA PHE A 275 32.30 -2.88 -15.99
C PHE A 275 33.66 -3.50 -16.32
N GLN A 276 33.86 -3.98 -17.54
CA GLN A 276 35.16 -4.46 -17.98
C GLN A 276 36.11 -3.25 -18.00
N ILE A 277 36.98 -3.17 -16.98
CA ILE A 277 38.08 -2.19 -16.97
C ILE A 277 38.81 -2.40 -18.28
N THR A 278 38.71 -1.40 -19.16
CA THR A 278 39.43 -1.40 -20.42
C THR A 278 40.88 -1.64 -20.06
N ALA A 279 41.47 -2.75 -20.52
CA ALA A 279 42.85 -3.06 -20.23
C ALA A 279 43.66 -1.80 -20.55
N ILE A 280 44.31 -1.24 -19.54
CA ILE A 280 45.14 -0.05 -19.68
C ILE A 280 46.19 -0.45 -20.72
N ASN A 281 46.01 0.03 -21.95
CA ASN A 281 47.04 -0.08 -22.97
C ASN A 281 48.27 0.57 -22.34
N SER A 282 49.25 -0.27 -22.02
CA SER A 282 50.53 0.18 -21.50
C SER A 282 51.04 1.28 -22.41
N PRO A 283 51.38 2.47 -21.88
CA PRO A 283 51.77 3.58 -22.72
C PRO A 283 53.02 3.21 -23.51
N PRO A 284 53.15 3.69 -24.76
CA PRO A 284 54.35 3.44 -25.54
C PRO A 284 55.56 3.98 -24.76
N LEU A 285 56.60 3.17 -24.67
CA LEU A 285 57.85 3.53 -23.98
C LEU A 285 58.38 4.86 -24.52
N PRO A 286 58.70 5.84 -23.66
CA PRO A 286 59.15 7.14 -24.12
C PRO A 286 60.58 7.06 -24.69
N PRO A 287 60.91 7.86 -25.72
CA PRO A 287 62.26 7.96 -26.22
C PRO A 287 63.16 8.62 -25.16
N LYS A 288 64.28 7.98 -24.85
CA LYS A 288 65.33 8.53 -23.98
C LYS A 288 65.86 9.84 -24.57
N LYS A 289 65.76 10.97 -23.83
CA LYS A 289 66.84 11.98 -23.74
C LYS A 289 66.60 13.09 -22.69
N ARG A 290 67.66 13.25 -21.88
CA ARG A 290 68.30 14.47 -21.33
C ARG A 290 67.52 15.46 -20.45
N LYS A 291 67.77 15.30 -19.14
CA LYS A 291 68.08 16.28 -18.08
C LYS A 291 68.21 17.76 -18.51
N ASN A 292 67.38 18.62 -17.90
CA ASN A 292 67.76 19.95 -17.38
C ASN A 292 66.73 20.45 -16.34
N ARG A 293 67.09 21.53 -15.64
CA ARG A 293 66.91 21.83 -14.20
C ARG A 293 66.09 23.13 -13.97
N GLU A 294 65.40 23.21 -12.80
CA GLU A 294 64.87 24.39 -12.04
C GLU A 294 63.72 25.25 -12.64
N ALA A 295 62.82 25.95 -11.91
CA ALA A 295 62.51 26.14 -10.47
C ALA A 295 61.15 26.90 -10.26
N SER A 296 60.58 26.76 -9.05
CA SER A 296 59.84 27.73 -8.18
C SER A 296 58.46 28.36 -8.50
N GLY A 297 57.65 28.45 -7.42
CA GLY A 297 56.63 29.48 -7.11
C GLY A 297 55.19 28.91 -6.98
N SER A 298 54.59 28.60 -5.83
CA SER A 298 54.27 29.31 -4.56
C SER A 298 52.89 30.01 -4.54
N GLN A 299 52.04 29.58 -3.58
CA GLN A 299 51.00 30.30 -2.80
C GLN A 299 49.67 30.68 -3.51
N SER A 300 48.49 30.73 -2.86
CA SER A 300 47.98 30.36 -1.52
C SER A 300 46.45 30.54 -1.51
N PHE A 301 45.74 29.76 -0.70
CA PHE A 301 44.29 29.78 -0.44
C PHE A 301 43.97 30.44 0.92
N VAL A 302 42.84 31.14 1.06
CA VAL A 302 42.17 31.43 2.36
C VAL A 302 40.63 31.46 2.18
N PRO A 303 39.83 30.81 3.06
CA PRO A 303 38.36 30.85 3.08
C PRO A 303 37.77 31.60 4.31
N ALA A 304 36.47 31.93 4.31
CA ALA A 304 35.73 32.37 5.51
C ALA A 304 34.24 31.97 5.52
N HIS A 305 33.74 31.71 6.73
CA HIS A 305 32.49 31.02 7.16
C HIS A 305 31.27 31.96 7.45
N PRO A 306 30.07 31.43 7.81
CA PRO A 306 28.74 32.07 7.83
C PRO A 306 28.18 32.40 9.24
N ASN A 307 26.98 33.02 9.34
CA ASN A 307 25.96 32.79 10.41
C ASN A 307 24.64 33.60 10.24
N GLY A 308 23.49 33.00 10.64
CA GLY A 308 22.19 33.67 10.92
C GLY A 308 21.01 32.70 11.24
N PRO A 309 20.01 33.04 12.11
CA PRO A 309 19.33 32.11 13.05
C PRO A 309 17.82 31.81 12.80
N PRO A 310 17.13 30.96 13.61
CA PRO A 310 15.74 30.50 13.35
C PRO A 310 14.63 31.16 14.22
N VAL A 311 13.37 31.03 13.76
CA VAL A 311 12.14 31.64 14.34
C VAL A 311 11.14 30.57 14.84
N PHE A 312 10.51 30.83 16.00
CA PHE A 312 9.46 30.04 16.66
C PHE A 312 8.03 30.37 16.16
N PHE A 313 7.12 29.38 16.18
CA PHE A 313 5.66 29.60 16.01
C PHE A 313 4.83 28.99 17.16
N LYS A 314 3.82 29.74 17.62
CA LYS A 314 2.76 29.36 18.56
C LYS A 314 1.53 28.78 17.82
N VAL A 315 0.85 27.83 18.44
CA VAL A 315 -0.40 27.18 17.98
C VAL A 315 -1.61 27.69 18.80
N PRO A 316 -2.77 27.98 18.19
CA PRO A 316 -4.01 28.29 18.93
C PRO A 316 -4.95 27.06 19.10
N PRO A 317 -5.90 27.11 20.07
CA PRO A 317 -6.59 25.94 20.61
C PRO A 317 -8.00 25.75 20.05
N SER A 318 -8.40 24.50 19.80
CA SER A 318 -9.80 24.05 19.89
C SER A 318 -9.89 22.53 19.73
N LEU A 319 -10.47 21.86 20.72
CA LEU A 319 -11.32 20.65 20.65
C LEU A 319 -11.53 20.15 22.08
N ASP A 320 -12.53 20.73 22.75
CA ASP A 320 -13.09 20.22 24.00
C ASP A 320 -14.35 19.39 23.70
N THR A 321 -14.63 18.43 24.59
CA THR A 321 -15.75 17.46 24.66
C THR A 321 -15.58 16.21 23.76
N VAL A 322 -15.55 14.97 24.25
CA VAL A 322 -16.37 14.32 25.29
C VAL A 322 -15.50 13.28 26.05
N ILE A 323 -15.24 13.53 27.34
CA ILE A 323 -14.72 12.52 28.28
C ILE A 323 -15.66 12.49 29.48
N SER A 324 -16.37 11.38 29.68
CA SER A 324 -17.20 11.16 30.84
C SER A 324 -16.34 10.88 32.07
N ARG A 325 -16.23 11.88 32.96
CA ARG A 325 -15.64 11.72 34.30
C ARG A 325 -16.66 11.09 35.26
N THR A 326 -16.41 9.87 35.69
CA THR A 326 -17.00 9.31 36.91
C THR A 326 -16.23 9.80 38.13
N LYS A 327 -16.86 10.68 38.93
CA LYS A 327 -16.35 11.07 40.26
C LYS A 327 -16.41 9.86 41.19
N LYS A 328 -15.25 9.34 41.62
CA LYS A 328 -15.14 8.54 42.85
C LYS A 328 -15.12 9.50 44.03
N GLY A 329 -16.20 9.51 44.82
CA GLY A 329 -16.19 10.03 46.18
C GLY A 329 -15.98 8.86 47.14
N VAL A 330 -14.97 8.96 48.00
CA VAL A 330 -14.79 8.18 49.23
C VAL A 330 -13.97 9.04 50.19
N PRO A 331 -14.22 9.03 51.51
CA PRO A 331 -15.48 8.88 52.24
C PRO A 331 -15.99 10.20 52.84
#